data_AF-A0A962ZPS7-F1
#
_entry.id   AF-A0A962ZPS7-F1
#
_cell.length_a   1.000
_cell.length_b   1.000
_cell.length_c   1.000
_cell.angle_alpha   90.00
_cell.angle_beta   90.00
_cell.angle_gamma   90.00
#
_symmetry.space_group_name_H-M   'P 1'
#
loop_
_entity.id
_entity.type
_entity.pdbx_description
1 polymer ?
#
loop_
_entity_poly.entity_id
_entity_poly.type
_entity_poly.pdbx_seq_one_letter_code
_entity_poly.pdbx_strand_id
1 'polypeptide(L)'
;MKQKLSQEFVFQLFALLISIIVVHAAYVGAIRPAANAQLQQQAELQAAGGDYVPQRSLVVVIRDFEQEACFILLFWALAIMAYKALRIQRERDTLERSLLDIPEGTTVLPQDAREYSRALEALPAHEQDYLLPRT
;
A
#
# COMPACT_ATOMS: atom_id res chain seq x y z
N MET A 1 2.18 -18.14 -25.40
CA MET A 1 1.54 -17.38 -24.30
C MET A 1 2.45 -16.21 -23.93
N LYS A 2 2.14 -14.98 -24.39
CA LYS A 2 2.89 -13.79 -23.92
C LYS A 2 2.52 -13.59 -22.45
N GLN A 3 3.44 -13.88 -21.54
CA GLN A 3 3.28 -13.50 -20.13
C GLN A 3 3.31 -11.98 -20.06
N LYS A 4 2.14 -11.36 -20.18
CA LYS A 4 1.96 -9.96 -19.83
C LYS A 4 2.25 -9.89 -18.33
N LEU A 5 3.28 -9.15 -17.93
CA LEU A 5 3.49 -8.83 -16.52
C LEU A 5 2.16 -8.34 -15.94
N SER A 6 1.71 -8.97 -14.85
CA SER A 6 0.48 -8.54 -14.18
C SER A 6 0.62 -7.07 -13.79
N GLN A 7 -0.40 -6.26 -14.04
CA GLN A 7 -0.40 -4.84 -13.66
C GLN A 7 -0.08 -4.66 -12.18
N GLU A 8 -0.49 -5.62 -11.35
CA GLU A 8 -0.14 -5.66 -9.93
C GLU A 8 1.37 -5.83 -9.72
N PHE A 9 2.04 -6.72 -10.43
CA PHE A 9 3.49 -6.90 -10.30
C PHE A 9 4.25 -5.63 -10.67
N VAL A 10 3.84 -4.97 -11.77
CA VAL A 10 4.45 -3.70 -12.21
C VAL A 10 4.28 -2.64 -11.13
N PHE A 11 3.08 -2.49 -10.58
CA PHE A 11 2.81 -1.57 -9.49
C PHE A 11 3.69 -1.85 -8.26
N GLN A 12 3.77 -3.12 -7.82
CA GLN A 12 4.57 -3.51 -6.66
C GLN A 12 6.06 -3.23 -6.84
N LEU A 13 6.60 -3.48 -8.03
CA LEU A 13 8.00 -3.23 -8.37
C LEU A 13 8.32 -1.73 -8.32
N PHE A 14 7.49 -0.89 -8.94
CA PHE A 14 7.70 0.56 -8.91
C PHE A 14 7.46 1.15 -7.52
N ALA A 15 6.49 0.65 -6.76
CA ALA A 15 6.27 1.05 -5.38
C ALA A 15 7.51 0.78 -4.51
N LEU A 16 8.16 -0.37 -4.68
CA LEU A 16 9.41 -0.69 -3.99
C LEU A 16 10.53 0.28 -4.38
N LEU A 17 10.72 0.48 -5.69
CA LEU A 17 11.78 1.34 -6.22
C LEU A 17 11.63 2.79 -5.75
N ILE A 18 10.40 3.33 -5.78
CA ILE A 18 10.11 4.68 -5.28
C ILE A 18 10.36 4.75 -3.76
N SER A 19 9.94 3.74 -3.00
CA SER A 19 10.16 3.69 -1.54
C SER A 19 11.66 3.71 -1.21
N ILE A 20 12.48 2.94 -1.93
CA ILE A 20 13.94 2.94 -1.80
C ILE A 20 14.49 4.34 -2.08
N ILE A 21 14.16 4.93 -3.23
CA ILE A 21 14.72 6.23 -3.65
C ILE A 21 14.37 7.32 -2.63
N VAL A 22 13.09 7.44 -2.26
CA VAL A 22 12.61 8.51 -1.38
C VAL A 22 13.20 8.38 0.02
N VAL A 23 13.16 7.18 0.61
CA VAL A 23 13.70 6.96 1.96
C VAL A 23 15.22 7.15 1.95
N HIS A 24 15.93 6.55 1.00
CA HIS A 24 17.39 6.67 0.92
C HIS A 24 17.83 8.13 0.75
N ALA A 25 17.16 8.89 -0.12
CA ALA A 25 17.43 10.31 -0.30
C ALA A 25 17.23 11.11 1.00
N ALA A 26 16.16 10.84 1.76
CA ALA A 26 15.95 11.46 3.06
C ALA A 26 17.04 11.07 4.08
N TYR A 27 17.48 9.81 4.07
CA TYR A 27 18.52 9.31 4.97
C TYR A 27 19.88 9.95 4.72
N VAL A 28 20.31 9.99 3.45
CA VAL A 28 21.59 10.57 3.04
C VAL A 28 21.56 12.10 3.09
N GLY A 29 20.44 12.72 2.69
CA GLY A 29 20.33 14.17 2.57
C GLY A 29 20.03 14.91 3.88
N ALA A 30 19.35 14.27 4.84
CA ALA A 30 18.90 14.94 6.05
C ALA A 30 19.20 14.15 7.34
N ILE A 31 18.77 12.90 7.43
CA ILE A 31 18.75 12.17 8.71
C ILE A 31 20.16 11.90 9.23
N ARG A 32 21.04 11.29 8.42
CA ARG A 32 22.41 10.98 8.86
C ARG A 32 23.28 12.22 9.06
N PRO A 33 23.27 13.22 8.16
CA PRO A 33 24.00 14.47 8.42
C PRO A 33 23.58 15.13 9.73
N ALA A 34 22.27 15.25 10.00
CA ALA A 34 21.77 15.85 11.23
C ALA A 34 22.12 15.02 12.48
N ALA A 35 22.00 13.69 12.41
CA ALA A 35 22.38 12.80 13.51
C ALA A 35 23.88 12.91 13.84
N ASN A 36 24.73 12.95 12.81
CA ASN A 36 26.18 13.04 12.98
C ASN A 36 26.60 14.39 13.55
N ALA A 37 26.00 15.49 13.08
CA ALA A 37 26.26 16.83 13.62
C ALA A 37 25.90 16.90 15.11
N GLN A 38 24.76 16.33 15.50
CA GLN A 38 24.35 16.28 16.91
C GLN A 38 25.33 15.45 17.74
N LEU A 39 25.69 14.25 17.29
CA LEU A 39 26.65 13.43 18.05
C LEU A 39 28.02 14.09 18.18
N GLN A 40 28.49 14.78 17.14
CA GLN A 40 29.76 15.48 17.20
C GLN A 40 29.72 16.60 18.26
N GLN A 41 28.67 17.41 18.27
CA GLN A 41 28.48 18.44 19.29
C GLN A 41 28.43 17.84 20.71
N GLN A 42 27.77 16.69 20.88
CA GLN A 42 27.73 16.00 22.17
C GLN A 42 29.11 15.51 22.60
N ALA A 43 29.92 14.98 21.68
CA ALA A 43 31.27 14.52 21.97
C ALA A 43 32.20 15.68 22.37
N GLU A 44 32.09 16.84 21.70
CA GLU A 44 32.87 18.04 22.02
C GLU A 44 32.54 18.57 23.43
N LEU A 45 31.26 18.62 23.80
CA LEU A 45 30.80 19.04 25.13
C LEU A 45 31.29 18.10 26.24
N GLN A 46 31.31 16.78 25.97
CA GLN A 46 31.85 15.79 26.90
C GLN A 46 33.37 15.93 27.05
N ALA A 47 34.10 16.16 25.95
CA ALA A 47 35.55 16.36 25.98
C ALA A 47 35.96 17.66 26.70
N ALA A 48 35.11 18.69 26.68
CA ALA A 48 35.33 19.95 27.39
C ALA A 48 35.24 19.82 28.92
N GLY A 49 34.87 18.64 29.46
CA GLY A 49 34.89 18.36 30.90
C GLY A 49 33.79 19.03 31.71
N GLY A 50 32.75 19.56 31.06
CA GLY A 50 31.56 20.08 31.73
C GLY A 50 30.61 18.96 32.17
N ASP A 51 29.74 19.26 33.13
CA ASP A 51 28.69 18.37 33.61
C ASP A 51 27.57 18.26 32.54
N TYR A 52 27.84 17.51 31.47
CA TYR A 52 26.96 17.39 30.30
C TYR A 52 26.12 16.12 30.36
N VAL A 53 24.79 16.27 30.40
CA VAL A 53 23.84 15.16 30.33
C VAL A 53 23.36 14.99 28.88
N PRO A 54 23.66 13.86 28.22
CA PRO A 54 23.23 13.61 26.84
C PRO A 54 21.70 13.61 26.74
N GLN A 55 21.15 14.45 25.85
CA GLN A 55 19.73 14.42 25.53
C GLN A 55 19.44 13.43 24.41
N ARG A 56 18.35 12.67 24.55
CA ARG A 56 17.90 11.71 23.54
C ARG A 56 17.36 12.46 22.33
N SER A 57 17.94 12.21 21.16
CA SER A 57 17.49 12.77 19.88
C SER A 57 16.77 11.72 19.04
N LEU A 58 15.59 12.06 18.54
CA LEU A 58 14.82 11.21 17.62
C LEU A 58 15.61 10.91 16.34
N VAL A 59 16.27 11.92 15.77
CA VAL A 59 17.05 11.79 14.53
C VAL A 59 18.24 10.86 14.72
N VAL A 60 18.86 10.88 15.90
CA VAL A 60 19.92 9.93 16.26
C VAL A 60 19.36 8.51 16.42
N VAL A 61 18.17 8.34 17.00
CA VAL A 61 17.54 7.02 17.18
C VAL A 61 17.19 6.35 15.85
N ILE A 62 16.82 7.13 14.82
CA ILE A 62 16.39 6.57 13.52
C ILE A 62 17.50 6.49 12.47
N ARG A 63 18.73 6.92 12.77
CA ARG A 63 19.79 7.10 11.75
C ARG A 63 20.34 5.80 11.15
N ASP A 64 20.19 4.70 11.88
CA ASP A 64 20.86 3.44 11.59
C ASP A 64 20.24 2.76 10.35
N PHE A 65 21.00 1.85 9.72
CA PHE A 65 20.59 1.20 8.48
C PHE A 65 19.37 0.28 8.64
N GLU A 66 19.15 -0.28 9.83
CA GLU A 66 17.99 -1.15 10.10
C GLU A 66 16.68 -0.37 9.97
N GLN A 67 16.67 0.89 10.41
CA GLN A 67 15.53 1.79 10.41
C GLN A 67 15.26 2.29 9.00
N GLU A 68 16.32 2.58 8.23
CA GLU A 68 16.22 2.88 6.80
C GLU A 68 15.52 1.73 6.06
N ALA A 69 15.99 0.50 6.24
CA ALA A 69 15.38 -0.69 5.65
C ALA A 69 13.92 -0.88 6.14
N CYS A 70 13.66 -0.66 7.42
CA CYS A 70 12.33 -0.75 8.00
C CYS A 70 11.35 0.23 7.33
N PHE A 71 11.73 1.50 7.15
CA PHE A 71 10.89 2.49 6.49
C PHE A 71 10.65 2.18 5.01
N ILE A 72 11.68 1.70 4.29
CA ILE A 72 11.52 1.25 2.90
C ILE A 72 10.45 0.16 2.81
N LEU A 73 10.56 -0.87 3.65
CA LEU A 73 9.62 -2.00 3.66
C LEU A 73 8.23 -1.58 4.14
N LEU A 74 8.14 -0.67 5.11
CA LEU A 74 6.88 -0.11 5.60
C LEU A 74 6.14 0.61 4.47
N PHE A 75 6.77 1.55 3.78
CA PHE A 75 6.12 2.29 2.70
C PHE A 75 5.75 1.38 1.53
N TRP A 76 6.60 0.41 1.22
CA TRP A 76 6.28 -0.59 0.22
C TRP A 76 5.05 -1.43 0.60
N ALA A 77 5.01 -1.98 1.81
CA ALA A 77 3.86 -2.76 2.30
C ALA A 77 2.58 -1.93 2.35
N LEU A 78 2.65 -0.68 2.82
CA LEU A 78 1.52 0.25 2.82
C LEU A 78 1.00 0.51 1.41
N ALA A 79 1.87 0.70 0.42
CA ALA A 79 1.46 0.87 -0.97
C ALA A 79 0.74 -0.36 -1.54
N ILE A 80 1.24 -1.57 -1.24
CA ILE A 80 0.60 -2.83 -1.64
C ILE A 80 -0.80 -2.95 -1.00
N MET A 81 -0.89 -2.72 0.31
CA MET A 81 -2.16 -2.80 1.04
C MET A 81 -3.15 -1.76 0.52
N ALA A 82 -2.73 -0.52 0.29
CA ALA A 82 -3.58 0.54 -0.25
C ALA A 82 -4.13 0.17 -1.63
N TYR A 83 -3.29 -0.35 -2.53
CA TYR A 83 -3.72 -0.81 -3.86
C TYR A 83 -4.78 -1.90 -3.77
N LYS A 84 -4.57 -2.91 -2.92
CA LYS A 84 -5.54 -3.99 -2.70
C LYS A 84 -6.82 -3.50 -2.03
N ALA A 85 -6.72 -2.61 -1.04
CA ALA A 85 -7.87 -2.04 -0.35
C ALA A 85 -8.78 -1.26 -1.29
N LEU A 86 -8.22 -0.46 -2.20
CA LEU A 86 -8.99 0.26 -3.22
C LEU A 86 -9.70 -0.70 -4.19
N ARG A 87 -9.06 -1.82 -4.58
CA ARG A 87 -9.71 -2.84 -5.41
C ARG A 87 -10.85 -3.53 -4.68
N ILE A 88 -10.62 -3.94 -3.42
CA ILE A 88 -11.63 -4.58 -2.58
C ILE A 88 -12.84 -3.66 -2.39
N GLN A 89 -12.63 -2.35 -2.19
CA GLN A 89 -13.74 -1.40 -2.08
C GLN A 89 -14.60 -1.37 -3.35
N ARG A 90 -13.99 -1.31 -4.54
CA ARG A 90 -14.76 -1.37 -5.81
C ARG A 90 -15.52 -2.67 -6.00
N GLU A 91 -14.91 -3.79 -5.60
CA GLU A 91 -15.58 -5.10 -5.63
C GLU A 91 -16.77 -5.12 -4.66
N ARG A 92 -16.63 -4.54 -3.46
CA ARG A 92 -17.72 -4.39 -2.48
C ARG A 92 -18.85 -3.50 -2.98
N ASP A 93 -18.54 -2.36 -3.59
CA ASP A 93 -19.55 -1.44 -4.16
C ASP A 93 -20.44 -2.17 -5.18
N THR A 94 -19.88 -3.15 -5.89
CA THR A 94 -20.63 -3.97 -6.86
C THR A 94 -21.60 -4.94 -6.18
N LEU A 95 -21.21 -5.51 -5.03
CA LEU A 95 -22.05 -6.40 -4.22
C LEU A 95 -23.21 -5.66 -3.53
N GLU A 96 -23.01 -4.38 -3.20
CA GLU A 96 -24.03 -3.54 -2.57
C GLU A 96 -25.07 -3.01 -3.58
N ARG A 97 -24.80 -3.11 -4.89
CA ARG A 97 -25.75 -2.74 -5.94
C ARG A 97 -26.81 -3.82 -6.14
N SER A 98 -28.06 -3.42 -6.29
CA SER A 98 -29.13 -4.28 -6.82
C SER A 98 -28.88 -4.48 -8.32
N LEU A 99 -28.11 -5.52 -8.65
CA LEU A 99 -27.83 -5.92 -10.04
C LEU A 99 -29.02 -6.66 -10.68
N LEU A 100 -29.87 -7.25 -9.85
CA LEU A 100 -31.08 -7.96 -10.23
C LEU A 100 -32.27 -7.31 -9.51
N ASP A 101 -33.27 -6.88 -10.28
CA ASP A 101 -34.52 -6.33 -9.77
C ASP A 101 -35.53 -7.47 -9.56
N ILE A 102 -35.35 -8.23 -8.47
CA ILE A 102 -36.24 -9.35 -8.10
C ILE A 102 -36.95 -8.98 -6.80
N PRO A 103 -38.28 -8.78 -6.82
CA PRO A 103 -39.05 -8.51 -5.61
C PRO A 103 -38.90 -9.65 -4.59
N GLU A 104 -38.79 -9.30 -3.30
CA GLU A 104 -38.76 -10.28 -2.22
C GLU A 104 -39.99 -11.20 -2.27
N GLY A 105 -39.78 -12.50 -2.08
CA GLY A 105 -40.85 -13.51 -2.15
C GLY A 105 -41.16 -14.03 -3.56
N THR A 106 -40.48 -13.55 -4.60
CA THR A 106 -40.61 -14.10 -5.96
C THR A 106 -39.95 -15.48 -6.06
N THR A 107 -40.67 -16.48 -6.56
CA THR A 107 -40.08 -17.80 -6.86
C THR A 107 -39.35 -17.74 -8.20
N VAL A 108 -38.02 -17.90 -8.18
CA VAL A 108 -37.20 -17.94 -9.39
C VAL A 108 -37.24 -19.33 -10.01
N LEU A 109 -37.78 -19.44 -11.22
CA LEU A 109 -37.86 -20.68 -11.98
C LEU A 109 -36.69 -20.80 -12.97
N PRO A 110 -36.33 -22.02 -13.43
CA PRO A 110 -35.25 -22.22 -14.40
C PRO A 110 -35.41 -21.41 -15.70
N GLN A 111 -36.65 -21.14 -16.11
CA GLN A 111 -36.98 -20.35 -17.29
C GLN A 111 -36.64 -18.85 -17.12
N ASP A 112 -36.70 -18.33 -15.89
CA ASP A 112 -36.44 -16.91 -15.58
C ASP A 112 -34.93 -16.61 -15.56
N ALA A 113 -34.09 -17.63 -15.38
CA ALA A 113 -32.64 -17.49 -15.27
C ALA A 113 -32.01 -16.77 -16.47
N ARG A 114 -32.54 -16.99 -17.68
CA ARG A 114 -32.04 -16.36 -18.90
C ARG A 114 -32.37 -14.87 -18.98
N GLU A 115 -33.49 -14.45 -18.40
CA GLU A 115 -33.89 -13.05 -18.38
C GLU A 115 -33.06 -12.28 -17.35
N TYR A 116 -32.91 -12.83 -16.14
CA TYR A 116 -32.08 -12.23 -15.11
C TYR A 116 -30.58 -12.20 -15.47
N SER A 117 -30.06 -13.17 -16.25
CA SER A 117 -28.66 -13.15 -16.67
C SER A 117 -28.33 -11.97 -17.60
N ARG A 118 -29.30 -11.44 -18.36
CA ARG A 118 -29.07 -10.31 -19.28
C ARG A 118 -28.61 -9.06 -18.55
N ALA A 119 -29.13 -8.79 -17.36
CA ALA A 119 -28.71 -7.66 -16.55
C ALA A 119 -27.23 -7.77 -16.13
N LEU A 120 -26.78 -8.98 -15.81
CA LEU A 120 -25.39 -9.28 -15.46
C LEU A 120 -24.48 -9.24 -16.69
N GLU A 121 -24.93 -9.79 -17.83
CA GLU A 121 -24.20 -9.76 -19.11
C GLU A 121 -24.02 -8.34 -19.66
N ALA A 122 -24.94 -7.43 -19.33
CA ALA A 122 -24.89 -6.03 -19.74
C ALA A 122 -23.91 -5.19 -18.92
N LEU A 123 -23.35 -5.72 -17.83
CA LEU A 123 -22.35 -5.00 -17.03
C LEU A 123 -21.09 -4.71 -17.85
N PRO A 124 -20.36 -3.62 -17.54
CA PRO A 124 -19.04 -3.39 -18.12
C PRO A 124 -18.10 -4.57 -17.87
N ALA A 125 -17.23 -4.90 -18.84
CA ALA A 125 -16.34 -6.06 -18.75
C ALA A 125 -15.47 -6.08 -17.47
N HIS A 126 -15.06 -4.92 -16.96
CA HIS A 126 -14.27 -4.82 -15.73
C HIS A 126 -15.08 -5.09 -14.44
N GLU A 127 -16.41 -4.90 -14.47
CA GLU A 127 -17.31 -5.24 -13.36
C GLU A 127 -17.75 -6.71 -13.43
N GLN A 128 -17.85 -7.29 -14.62
CA GLN A 128 -18.12 -8.72 -14.79
C GLN A 128 -17.02 -9.57 -14.12
N ASP A 129 -15.76 -9.13 -14.17
CA ASP A 129 -14.63 -9.75 -13.48
C ASP A 129 -14.77 -9.74 -11.94
N TYR A 130 -15.67 -8.94 -11.37
CA TYR A 130 -15.92 -8.90 -9.93
C TYR A 130 -16.87 -10.02 -9.46
N LEU A 131 -17.71 -10.54 -10.34
CA LEU A 131 -18.66 -11.62 -10.04
C LEU A 131 -17.94 -12.96 -9.78
N LEU A 132 -18.52 -13.80 -8.92
CA LEU A 132 -18.04 -15.14 -8.59
C LEU A 132 -19.13 -16.17 -8.95
N PRO A 133 -18.78 -17.39 -9.44
CA PRO A 133 -17.44 -17.96 -9.57
C PRO A 133 -16.74 -17.59 -10.88
N ARG A 134 -15.42 -17.36 -10.80
CA ARG A 134 -14.54 -17.11 -11.95
C ARG A 134 -13.98 -18.47 -12.42
N THR A 135 -14.23 -18.86 -13.67
CA THR A 135 -13.62 -20.05 -14.31
C THR A 135 -12.35 -19.70 -15.06
#